data_AF-A0A5J5EFQ8-F1
#
_entry.id   AF-A0A5J5EFQ8-F1
#
_cell.length_a   1.000
_cell.length_b   1.000
_cell.length_c   1.000
_cell.angle_alpha   90.00
_cell.angle_beta   90.00
_cell.angle_gamma   90.00
#
_symmetry.space_group_name_H-M   'P 1'
#
loop_
_entity.id
_entity.type
_entity.pdbx_description
1 polymer ?
#
loop_
_entity_poly.entity_id
_entity_poly.type
_entity_poly.pdbx_seq_one_letter_code
_entity_poly.pdbx_strand_id
1 'polypeptide(L)'
;MASKILPIVARTPVLAGVCGTDPFRHIPSFLKQLKELGVLRRAEFPDRRLVRWRFRQNLEETGMGYSLEAVAMAEAGADTVVIYLGLTTKGKLGETIATTLEESVKAVQEIADAAKRVEREGQEEVIVLVHGGPVAEREDAEFVLNRTTGVKGLFGASSLER
;
A
#
# COMPACT_ATOMS: atom_id res chain seq x y z
N MET A 1 16.45 10.04 7.31
CA MET A 1 16.37 9.99 5.84
C MET A 1 15.61 11.21 5.29
N ALA A 2 14.41 11.52 5.79
CA ALA A 2 13.63 12.69 5.38
C ALA A 2 14.42 14.01 5.37
N SER A 3 15.21 14.30 6.41
CA SER A 3 16.08 15.49 6.50
C SER A 3 17.15 15.59 5.40
N LYS A 4 17.47 14.49 4.71
CA LYS A 4 18.41 14.47 3.59
C LYS A 4 17.71 14.61 2.23
N ILE A 5 16.46 14.19 2.12
CA ILE A 5 15.70 14.13 0.86
C ILE A 5 14.86 15.39 0.65
N LEU A 6 14.13 15.84 1.67
CA LEU A 6 13.22 16.98 1.52
C LEU A 6 13.90 18.26 1.04
N PRO A 7 15.14 18.60 1.44
CA PRO A 7 15.80 19.81 0.94
C PRO A 7 16.15 19.79 -0.56
N ILE A 8 16.27 18.61 -1.18
CA ILE A 8 16.69 18.47 -2.58
C ILE A 8 15.53 18.26 -3.55
N VAL A 9 14.32 18.01 -3.05
CA VAL A 9 13.13 17.77 -3.87
C VAL A 9 12.28 19.04 -3.96
N ALA A 10 12.32 19.72 -5.11
CA ALA A 10 11.71 21.04 -5.27
C ALA A 10 10.26 21.02 -5.79
N ARG A 11 9.90 20.06 -6.67
CA ARG A 11 8.60 20.08 -7.40
C ARG A 11 7.90 18.72 -7.45
N THR A 12 8.49 17.68 -6.87
CA THR A 12 7.94 16.33 -6.88
C THR A 12 7.40 15.99 -5.49
N PRO A 13 6.14 15.58 -5.34
CA PRO A 13 5.63 15.17 -4.05
C PRO A 13 6.43 14.01 -3.46
N VAL A 14 6.76 14.09 -2.17
CA VAL A 14 7.44 13.02 -1.43
C VAL A 14 6.40 12.26 -0.61
N LEU A 15 6.44 10.94 -0.71
CA LEU A 15 5.58 10.02 0.06
C LEU A 15 6.43 9.33 1.13
N ALA A 16 6.00 9.37 2.39
CA ALA A 16 6.61 8.58 3.46
C ALA A 16 5.85 7.28 3.65
N GLY A 17 6.52 6.13 3.50
CA GLY A 17 5.94 4.83 3.83
C GLY A 17 5.85 4.65 5.35
N VAL A 18 4.64 4.36 5.84
CA VAL A 18 4.34 4.16 7.25
C VAL A 18 3.87 2.73 7.49
N CYS A 19 4.53 2.05 8.43
CA CYS A 19 4.05 0.79 8.99
C CYS A 19 2.96 1.11 10.02
N GLY A 20 1.71 0.79 9.70
CA GLY A 20 0.55 1.05 10.57
C GLY A 20 0.51 0.20 11.85
N THR A 21 1.27 -0.89 11.86
CA THR A 21 1.33 -1.87 12.96
C THR A 21 2.59 -1.76 13.81
N ASP A 22 3.38 -0.68 13.66
CA ASP A 22 4.56 -0.45 14.50
C ASP A 22 4.15 -0.23 15.98
N PRO A 23 4.41 -1.19 16.88
CA PRO A 23 3.95 -1.10 18.27
C PRO A 23 4.67 -0.01 19.07
N PHE A 24 5.75 0.56 18.53
CA PHE A 24 6.53 1.62 19.16
C PHE A 24 6.19 3.01 18.62
N ARG A 25 5.19 3.12 17.74
CA ARG A 25 4.79 4.38 17.12
C ARG A 25 3.32 4.68 17.37
N HIS A 26 3.03 5.87 17.88
CA HIS A 26 1.67 6.39 17.88
C HIS A 26 1.33 6.92 16.48
N ILE A 27 0.69 6.08 15.65
CA ILE A 27 0.47 6.34 14.23
C ILE A 27 -0.27 7.65 13.96
N PRO A 28 -1.39 8.01 14.63
CA PRO A 28 -2.09 9.27 14.35
C PRO A 28 -1.21 10.51 14.53
N SER A 29 -0.42 10.55 15.62
CA SER A 29 0.51 11.66 15.85
C SER A 29 1.64 11.67 14.83
N PHE A 30 2.14 10.50 14.45
CA PHE A 30 3.20 10.39 13.45
C PHE A 30 2.74 10.85 12.07
N LEU A 31 1.52 10.49 11.67
CA LEU A 31 0.91 10.99 10.44
C LEU A 31 0.75 12.50 10.49
N LYS A 32 0.32 13.09 11.62
CA LYS A 32 0.27 14.55 11.77
C LYS A 32 1.65 15.21 11.59
N GLN A 33 2.70 14.65 12.17
CA GLN A 33 4.08 15.15 12.01
C GLN A 33 4.53 15.10 10.54
N LEU A 34 4.20 14.03 9.82
CA LEU A 34 4.53 13.92 8.38
C LEU A 34 3.82 15.01 7.55
N LYS A 35 2.57 15.33 7.88
CA LYS A 35 1.84 16.44 7.24
C LYS A 35 2.52 17.78 7.48
N GLU A 36 2.95 18.04 8.72
CA GLU A 36 3.66 19.28 9.09
C GLU A 36 5.00 19.44 8.36
N LEU A 37 5.64 18.32 7.98
CA LEU A 37 6.86 18.29 7.18
C LEU A 37 6.62 18.48 5.66
N GLY A 38 5.37 18.64 5.22
CA GLY A 38 5.03 18.78 3.80
C GLY A 38 5.14 17.48 3.00
N VAL A 39 5.08 16.33 3.67
CA VAL A 39 5.17 15.01 3.07
C VAL A 39 3.79 14.39 2.95
N LEU A 40 3.47 13.82 1.79
CA LEU A 40 2.24 13.04 1.62
C LEU A 40 2.33 11.76 2.47
N ARG A 41 1.28 11.53 3.26
CA ARG A 41 1.23 10.46 4.25
C ARG A 41 0.81 9.17 3.57
N ARG A 42 1.76 8.25 3.41
CA ARG A 42 1.53 7.00 2.70
C ARG A 42 1.62 5.81 3.63
N ALA A 43 0.70 4.89 3.47
CA ALA A 43 0.69 3.63 4.19
C ALA A 43 0.97 2.48 3.21
N GLU A 44 1.86 1.55 3.57
CA GLU A 44 2.16 0.34 2.77
C GLU A 44 1.60 -0.89 3.49
N PHE A 45 0.78 -1.70 2.82
CA PHE A 45 0.12 -2.88 3.40
C PHE A 45 0.16 -4.12 2.54
N PRO A 46 0.62 -5.29 3.03
CA PRO A 46 1.16 -5.52 4.37
C PRO A 46 2.58 -4.94 4.54
N ASP A 47 2.96 -4.68 5.80
CA ASP A 47 4.32 -4.27 6.17
C ASP A 47 5.36 -5.20 5.52
N ARG A 48 6.51 -4.64 5.10
CA ARG A 48 7.65 -5.29 4.43
C ARG A 48 8.24 -6.49 5.20
N ARG A 49 7.75 -6.78 6.40
CA ARG A 49 8.07 -7.97 7.19
C ARG A 49 7.48 -9.24 6.56
N LEU A 50 7.97 -9.62 5.39
CA LEU A 50 7.92 -10.96 4.81
C LEU A 50 6.62 -11.74 5.12
N VAL A 51 5.47 -11.10 4.91
CA VAL A 51 4.19 -11.75 5.15
C VAL A 51 3.87 -12.62 3.95
N ARG A 52 4.08 -13.93 4.08
CA ARG A 52 3.71 -14.91 3.05
C ARG A 52 2.19 -14.86 2.86
N TRP A 53 1.70 -15.06 1.63
CA TRP A 53 0.26 -15.07 1.31
C TRP A 53 -0.56 -16.04 2.20
N ARG A 54 0.05 -17.16 2.64
CA ARG A 54 -0.57 -18.08 3.61
C ARG A 54 -0.85 -17.45 4.99
N PHE A 55 -0.04 -16.49 5.42
CA PHE A 55 -0.26 -15.75 6.67
C PHE A 55 -1.39 -14.72 6.54
N ARG A 56 -1.66 -14.20 5.33
CA ARG A 56 -2.89 -13.43 5.08
C ARG A 56 -4.12 -14.27 5.38
N GLN A 57 -4.22 -15.48 4.83
CA GLN A 57 -5.39 -16.33 5.07
C GLN A 57 -5.61 -16.55 6.56
N ASN A 58 -4.55 -16.82 7.32
CA ASN A 58 -4.63 -16.94 8.77
C ASN A 58 -5.08 -15.64 9.46
N LEU A 59 -4.60 -14.47 9.00
CA LEU A 59 -5.02 -13.16 9.53
C LEU A 59 -6.50 -12.89 9.22
N GLU A 60 -6.96 -13.17 8.00
CA GLU A 60 -8.37 -13.04 7.61
C GLU A 60 -9.27 -13.97 8.45
N GLU A 61 -8.85 -15.23 8.67
CA GLU A 61 -9.57 -16.21 9.50
C GLU A 61 -9.69 -15.77 10.97
N THR A 62 -8.75 -14.96 11.47
CA THR A 62 -8.78 -14.41 12.84
C THR A 62 -9.48 -13.05 12.93
N GLY A 63 -10.02 -12.53 11.82
CA GLY A 63 -10.62 -11.20 11.78
C GLY A 63 -9.60 -10.07 11.95
N MET A 64 -8.32 -10.30 11.62
CA MET A 64 -7.23 -9.30 11.57
C MET A 64 -6.76 -9.08 10.12
N GLY A 65 -7.71 -9.10 9.18
CA GLY A 65 -7.46 -8.99 7.75
C GLY A 65 -6.86 -7.65 7.30
N TYR A 66 -6.28 -7.62 6.11
CA TYR A 66 -5.64 -6.41 5.57
C TYR A 66 -6.63 -5.27 5.30
N SER A 67 -7.90 -5.60 5.08
CA SER A 67 -8.98 -4.63 4.94
C SER A 67 -9.15 -3.77 6.21
N LEU A 68 -8.96 -4.36 7.41
CA LEU A 68 -9.03 -3.63 8.68
C LEU A 68 -7.85 -2.70 8.89
N GLU A 69 -6.65 -3.13 8.52
CA GLU A 69 -5.45 -2.29 8.60
C GLU A 69 -5.57 -1.07 7.68
N ALA A 70 -6.11 -1.26 6.47
CA ALA A 70 -6.37 -0.18 5.53
C ALA A 70 -7.41 0.83 6.06
N VAL A 71 -8.48 0.34 6.71
CA VAL A 71 -9.47 1.19 7.40
C VAL A 71 -8.81 1.99 8.51
N ALA A 72 -8.09 1.34 9.42
CA ALA A 72 -7.43 1.99 10.55
C ALA A 72 -6.46 3.10 10.09
N MET A 73 -5.83 2.92 8.93
CA MET A 73 -4.86 3.86 8.39
C MET A 73 -5.50 5.01 7.65
N ALA A 74 -6.62 4.76 6.97
CA ALA A 74 -7.49 5.81 6.46
C ALA A 74 -8.06 6.66 7.62
N GLU A 75 -8.52 6.04 8.71
CA GLU A 75 -9.02 6.72 9.92
C GLU A 75 -7.93 7.53 10.62
N ALA A 76 -6.71 7.00 10.68
CA ALA A 76 -5.55 7.75 11.18
C ALA A 76 -5.15 8.92 10.27
N GLY A 77 -5.75 9.01 9.08
CA GLY A 77 -5.62 10.12 8.15
C GLY A 77 -4.55 9.90 7.09
N ALA A 78 -4.22 8.68 6.69
CA ALA A 78 -3.37 8.45 5.53
C ALA A 78 -3.99 9.08 4.27
N ASP A 79 -3.20 9.79 3.47
CA ASP A 79 -3.65 10.36 2.20
C ASP A 79 -3.61 9.31 1.08
N THR A 80 -2.72 8.32 1.22
CA THR A 80 -2.54 7.24 0.25
C THR A 80 -2.39 5.90 0.96
N VAL A 81 -3.10 4.89 0.46
CA VAL A 81 -2.97 3.49 0.85
C VAL A 81 -2.35 2.72 -0.32
N VAL A 82 -1.27 2.00 -0.07
CA VAL A 82 -0.62 1.14 -1.07
C VAL A 82 -0.78 -0.31 -0.67
N ILE A 83 -1.50 -1.04 -1.52
CA ILE A 83 -1.75 -2.47 -1.40
C ILE A 83 -0.54 -3.20 -1.99
N TYR A 84 0.31 -3.68 -1.10
CA TYR A 84 1.41 -4.56 -1.35
C TYR A 84 0.93 -6.02 -1.49
N LEU A 85 1.33 -6.68 -2.57
CA LEU A 85 0.95 -8.06 -2.88
C LEU A 85 2.07 -9.06 -2.58
N GLY A 86 3.08 -8.63 -1.82
CA GLY A 86 4.30 -9.40 -1.54
C GLY A 86 5.43 -9.07 -2.50
N LEU A 87 6.52 -9.84 -2.40
CA LEU A 87 7.71 -9.62 -3.23
C LEU A 87 7.34 -9.77 -4.72
N THR A 88 7.88 -8.89 -5.56
CA THR A 88 7.73 -9.03 -7.02
C THR A 88 8.49 -10.27 -7.49
N THR A 89 7.77 -11.30 -7.96
CA THR A 89 8.34 -12.62 -8.28
C THR A 89 8.57 -12.88 -9.77
N LYS A 90 7.92 -12.14 -10.67
CA LYS A 90 8.10 -12.32 -12.13
C LYS A 90 9.55 -11.96 -12.51
N GLY A 91 10.28 -12.91 -13.11
CA GLY A 91 11.67 -12.73 -13.57
C GLY A 91 12.78 -13.25 -12.65
N LYS A 92 12.47 -13.72 -11.43
CA LYS A 92 13.46 -14.40 -10.56
C LYS A 92 13.28 -15.91 -10.61
N LEU A 93 14.26 -16.60 -11.21
CA LEU A 93 14.32 -18.07 -11.24
C LEU A 93 14.30 -18.63 -9.81
N GLY A 94 13.25 -19.40 -9.49
CA GLY A 94 13.16 -20.19 -8.25
C GLY A 94 12.28 -19.64 -7.13
N GLU A 95 11.70 -18.45 -7.26
CA GLU A 95 10.69 -17.96 -6.30
C GLU A 95 9.29 -18.45 -6.70
N THR A 96 8.66 -19.27 -5.86
CA THR A 96 7.25 -19.64 -6.04
C THR A 96 6.39 -18.40 -5.99
N ILE A 97 5.60 -18.16 -7.04
CA ILE A 97 4.62 -17.07 -7.06
C ILE A 97 3.63 -17.32 -5.91
N ALA A 98 3.56 -16.40 -4.95
CA ALA A 98 2.75 -16.58 -3.75
C ALA A 98 1.24 -16.43 -4.01
N THR A 99 0.84 -15.80 -5.12
CA THR A 99 -0.56 -15.56 -5.52
C THR A 99 -0.70 -15.26 -7.01
N THR A 100 -1.82 -15.64 -7.62
CA THR A 100 -2.08 -15.33 -9.04
C THR A 100 -2.52 -13.88 -9.24
N LEU A 101 -2.53 -13.43 -10.50
CA LEU A 101 -2.99 -12.09 -10.86
C LEU A 101 -4.50 -11.93 -10.61
N GLU A 102 -5.29 -12.97 -10.83
CA GLU A 102 -6.73 -13.00 -10.55
C GLU A 102 -7.03 -12.95 -9.05
N GLU A 103 -6.27 -13.67 -8.23
CA GLU A 103 -6.37 -13.59 -6.77
C GLU A 103 -5.99 -12.20 -6.27
N SER A 104 -4.96 -11.62 -6.87
CA SER A 104 -4.51 -10.25 -6.58
C SER A 104 -5.60 -9.22 -6.86
N VAL A 105 -6.34 -9.33 -7.97
CA VAL A 105 -7.47 -8.43 -8.27
C VAL A 105 -8.52 -8.45 -7.17
N LYS A 106 -8.94 -9.64 -6.72
CA LYS A 106 -9.95 -9.78 -5.66
C LYS A 106 -9.47 -9.13 -4.36
N ALA A 107 -8.24 -9.46 -3.98
CA ALA A 107 -7.57 -8.92 -2.81
C ALA A 107 -7.46 -7.39 -2.85
N VAL A 108 -7.07 -6.83 -4.00
CA VAL A 108 -6.92 -5.40 -4.20
C VAL A 108 -8.27 -4.70 -4.09
N GLN A 109 -9.31 -5.23 -4.73
CA GLN A 109 -10.64 -4.62 -4.68
C GLN A 109 -11.18 -4.56 -3.25
N GLU A 110 -11.05 -5.66 -2.50
CA GLU A 110 -11.56 -5.74 -1.14
C GLU A 110 -10.90 -4.69 -0.22
N ILE A 111 -9.57 -4.58 -0.27
CA ILE A 111 -8.81 -3.62 0.54
C ILE A 111 -9.08 -2.19 0.08
N ALA A 112 -9.19 -1.97 -1.23
CA ALA A 112 -9.51 -0.66 -1.79
C ALA A 112 -10.90 -0.18 -1.32
N ASP A 113 -11.91 -1.04 -1.40
CA ASP A 113 -13.25 -0.73 -0.92
C ASP A 113 -13.25 -0.40 0.57
N ALA A 114 -12.53 -1.19 1.38
CA ALA A 114 -12.42 -0.96 2.81
C ALA A 114 -11.78 0.41 3.13
N ALA A 115 -10.65 0.72 2.51
CA ALA A 115 -9.96 2.01 2.70
C ALA A 115 -10.83 3.21 2.30
N LYS A 116 -11.60 3.07 1.22
CA LYS A 116 -12.39 4.15 0.64
C LYS A 116 -13.74 4.37 1.31
N ARG A 117 -14.25 3.40 2.07
CA ARG A 117 -15.48 3.55 2.89
C ARG A 117 -15.30 4.47 4.09
N VAL A 118 -14.06 4.79 4.45
CA VAL A 118 -13.78 5.67 5.60
C VAL A 118 -14.09 7.11 5.22
N GLU A 119 -15.18 7.64 5.79
CA GLU A 119 -15.55 9.05 5.68
C GLU A 119 -14.61 9.92 6.52
N ARG A 120 -14.09 11.00 5.92
CA ARG A 120 -13.07 11.84 6.54
C ARG A 120 -13.46 13.31 6.40
N GLU A 121 -13.89 13.91 7.51
CA GLU A 121 -14.36 15.30 7.52
C GLU A 121 -13.26 16.27 7.07
N GLY A 122 -13.56 17.05 6.03
CA GLY A 122 -12.63 18.04 5.48
C GLY A 122 -11.39 17.46 4.81
N GLN A 123 -11.38 16.17 4.46
CA GLN A 123 -10.28 15.53 3.75
C GLN A 123 -10.75 14.89 2.44
N GLU A 124 -9.86 14.85 1.44
CA GLU A 124 -10.12 14.16 0.19
C GLU A 124 -10.15 12.64 0.39
N GLU A 125 -10.83 11.95 -0.52
CA GLU A 125 -10.86 10.48 -0.61
C GLU A 125 -9.43 9.91 -0.62
N VAL A 126 -9.23 8.78 0.06
CA VAL A 126 -7.92 8.10 0.09
C VAL A 126 -7.53 7.65 -1.32
N ILE A 127 -6.31 7.98 -1.74
CA ILE A 127 -5.74 7.47 -2.99
C ILE A 127 -5.27 6.03 -2.75
N VAL A 128 -5.79 5.08 -3.51
CA VAL A 128 -5.37 3.68 -3.44
C VAL A 128 -4.44 3.33 -4.59
N LEU A 129 -3.28 2.75 -4.29
CA LEU A 129 -2.31 2.23 -5.27
C LEU A 129 -2.02 0.76 -5.00
N VAL A 130 -1.47 0.05 -5.99
CA VAL A 130 -1.02 -1.34 -5.85
C VAL A 130 0.50 -1.47 -6.04
N HIS A 131 1.14 -2.45 -5.40
CA HIS A 131 2.58 -2.72 -5.48
C HIS A 131 2.88 -4.22 -5.33
N GLY A 132 3.85 -4.75 -6.07
CA GLY A 132 4.45 -6.06 -5.77
C GLY A 132 3.65 -7.28 -6.25
N GLY A 133 4.05 -8.45 -5.75
CA GLY A 133 3.47 -9.75 -6.08
C GLY A 133 3.61 -10.10 -7.57
N PRO A 134 2.54 -10.59 -8.23
CA PRO A 134 2.58 -10.89 -9.67
C PRO A 134 2.54 -9.63 -10.56
N VAL A 135 2.38 -8.43 -9.99
CA VAL A 135 2.30 -7.17 -10.75
C VAL A 135 3.71 -6.61 -10.98
N ALA A 136 4.34 -7.06 -12.08
CA ALA A 136 5.74 -6.73 -12.37
C ALA A 136 5.90 -5.88 -13.64
N GLU A 137 5.07 -6.14 -14.64
CA GLU A 137 5.15 -5.50 -15.97
C GLU A 137 3.93 -4.62 -16.24
N ARG A 138 3.98 -3.88 -17.35
CA ARG A 138 2.90 -2.99 -17.78
C ARG A 138 1.58 -3.76 -17.96
N GLU A 139 1.63 -4.93 -18.58
CA GLU A 139 0.45 -5.73 -18.90
C GLU A 139 -0.21 -6.25 -17.63
N ASP A 140 0.58 -6.62 -16.62
CA ASP A 140 0.07 -7.04 -15.30
C ASP A 140 -0.64 -5.88 -14.60
N ALA A 141 -0.07 -4.68 -14.71
CA ALA A 141 -0.65 -3.46 -14.17
C ALA A 141 -1.98 -3.12 -14.83
N GLU A 142 -2.02 -3.13 -16.16
CA GLU A 142 -3.23 -2.90 -16.95
C GLU A 142 -4.29 -3.95 -16.60
N PHE A 143 -3.89 -5.21 -16.39
CA PHE A 143 -4.81 -6.27 -15.99
C PHE A 143 -5.51 -5.97 -14.67
N VAL A 144 -4.77 -5.52 -13.65
CA VAL A 144 -5.31 -5.18 -12.32
C VAL A 144 -6.14 -3.91 -12.36
N LEU A 145 -5.63 -2.84 -12.98
CA LEU A 145 -6.32 -1.56 -13.03
C LEU A 145 -7.63 -1.62 -13.81
N ASN A 146 -7.70 -2.40 -14.89
CA ASN A 146 -8.93 -2.56 -15.67
C ASN A 146 -9.97 -3.45 -15.00
N ARG A 147 -9.61 -4.17 -13.92
CA ARG A 147 -10.49 -5.10 -13.20
C ARG A 147 -10.76 -4.66 -11.76
N THR A 148 -10.33 -3.46 -11.39
CA THR A 148 -10.60 -2.87 -10.08
C THR A 148 -11.20 -1.48 -10.25
N THR A 149 -12.01 -1.08 -9.28
CA THR A 149 -12.62 0.25 -9.21
C THR A 149 -12.03 1.02 -8.04
N GLY A 150 -11.65 2.28 -8.27
CA GLY A 150 -11.13 3.16 -7.23
C GLY A 150 -9.63 3.06 -6.97
N VAL A 151 -8.93 2.08 -7.55
CA VAL A 151 -7.46 2.02 -7.58
C VAL A 151 -6.93 3.00 -8.62
N LYS A 152 -6.01 3.88 -8.23
CA LYS A 152 -5.56 5.03 -9.03
C LYS A 152 -4.23 4.81 -9.74
N GLY A 153 -3.53 3.71 -9.45
CA GLY A 153 -2.29 3.38 -10.14
C GLY A 153 -1.40 2.41 -9.38
N LEU A 154 -0.14 2.41 -9.78
CA LEU A 154 0.93 1.60 -9.20
C LEU A 154 1.86 2.43 -8.34
N PHE A 155 2.38 1.81 -7.30
CA PHE A 155 3.60 2.25 -6.65
C PHE A 155 4.75 1.36 -7.09
N GLY A 156 5.67 1.88 -7.89
CA GLY A 156 6.86 1.16 -8.34
C GLY A 156 8.07 1.46 -7.46
N ALA A 157 8.84 0.42 -7.13
CA ALA A 157 10.16 0.55 -6.54
C ALA A 157 11.15 -0.18 -7.43
N SER A 158 11.34 -1.48 -7.18
CA SER A 158 12.35 -2.24 -7.92
C SER A 158 12.03 -2.54 -9.38
N SER A 159 10.78 -2.37 -9.79
CA SER A 159 10.32 -2.53 -11.17
C SER A 159 10.56 -1.30 -12.04
N LEU A 160 10.88 -0.14 -11.44
CA LEU A 160 11.18 1.10 -12.17
C LEU A 160 12.68 1.37 -12.30
N GLU A 161 13.50 0.66 -11.53
CA GLU A 161 14.96 0.86 -11.45
C GLU A 161 15.79 -0.31 -12.02
N ARG A 162 15.12 -1.36 -12.53
CA ARG A 162 15.74 -2.53 -13.17
C ARG A 162 15.31 -2.64 -14.62
#